data_AF-A0A7Y3DX42-F1
#
_entry.id   AF-A0A7Y3DX42-F1
#
_cell.length_a   1.000
_cell.length_b   1.000
_cell.length_c   1.000
_cell.angle_alpha   90.00
_cell.angle_beta   90.00
_cell.angle_gamma   90.00
#
_symmetry.space_group_name_H-M   'P 1'
#
loop_
_entity.id
_entity.type
_entity.pdbx_description
1 polymer ?
#
loop_
_entity_poly.entity_id
_entity_poly.type
_entity_poly.pdbx_seq_one_letter_code
_entity_poly.pdbx_strand_id
1 'polypeptide(L)'
;MLSKPNFPEISQQELAQQLEGKKKAKKKLPAWFKTPGIYYPKKVNLEQTSSEKTAEYKADLVSGNQLADLTGGFGVDTYSFSRKIPLVTHCEIDPELHEIVSHNAASLGIDNVDFRCEDGIEFLRNTSLEFDWIYIDPSRRDKSKNKVFQLSDCKPDVVMHLDLLLSKAGAIMI
;
A
#
# COMPACT_ATOMS: atom_id res chain seq x y z
N MET A 1 -26.75 -8.65 -25.90
CA MET A 1 -26.79 -9.77 -24.94
C MET A 1 -25.41 -9.95 -24.36
N LEU A 2 -25.24 -9.80 -23.05
CA LEU A 2 -23.99 -10.18 -22.39
C LEU A 2 -23.82 -11.71 -22.55
N SER A 3 -22.68 -12.14 -23.07
CA SER A 3 -22.35 -13.55 -23.34
C SER A 3 -22.51 -14.42 -22.08
N LYS A 4 -22.71 -15.73 -22.24
CA LYS A 4 -22.71 -16.67 -21.10
C LYS A 4 -21.41 -16.52 -20.28
N PRO A 5 -21.47 -16.61 -18.94
CA PRO A 5 -20.28 -16.59 -18.11
C PRO A 5 -19.40 -17.81 -18.41
N ASN A 6 -18.14 -17.57 -18.80
CA ASN A 6 -17.14 -18.62 -19.04
C ASN A 6 -16.57 -19.18 -17.72
N PHE A 7 -16.72 -18.46 -16.62
CA PHE A 7 -16.24 -18.81 -15.29
C PHE A 7 -17.40 -18.68 -14.31
N PRO A 8 -17.98 -19.78 -13.80
CA PRO A 8 -19.20 -19.73 -12.98
C PRO A 8 -18.96 -19.14 -11.59
N GLU A 9 -17.73 -19.20 -11.08
CA GLU A 9 -17.34 -18.68 -9.76
C GLU A 9 -16.91 -17.22 -9.79
N ILE A 10 -16.74 -16.62 -10.97
CA ILE A 10 -16.23 -15.26 -11.14
C ILE A 10 -17.27 -14.41 -11.87
N SER A 11 -17.65 -13.29 -11.27
CA SER A 11 -18.59 -12.38 -11.92
C SER A 11 -17.97 -11.73 -13.17
N GLN A 12 -18.79 -11.42 -14.18
CA GLN A 12 -18.30 -10.70 -15.37
C GLN A 12 -17.72 -9.31 -15.01
N GLN A 13 -18.26 -8.69 -13.96
CA GLN A 13 -17.79 -7.41 -13.45
C GLN A 13 -16.39 -7.52 -12.84
N GLU A 14 -16.15 -8.55 -12.03
CA GLU A 14 -14.84 -8.82 -11.45
C GLU A 14 -13.81 -9.14 -12.53
N LEU A 15 -14.17 -9.96 -13.52
CA LEU A 15 -13.30 -10.25 -14.66
C LEU A 15 -12.94 -8.99 -15.44
N ALA A 16 -13.93 -8.12 -15.69
CA ALA A 16 -13.69 -6.83 -16.35
C ALA A 16 -12.77 -5.92 -15.52
N GLN A 17 -12.94 -5.88 -14.19
CA GLN A 17 -12.04 -5.17 -13.28
C GLN A 17 -10.60 -5.69 -13.37
N GLN A 18 -10.40 -7.00 -13.32
CA GLN A 18 -9.07 -7.62 -13.42
C GLN A 18 -8.40 -7.27 -14.75
N LEU A 19 -9.14 -7.30 -15.86
CA LEU A 19 -8.62 -6.92 -17.18
C LEU A 19 -8.26 -5.42 -17.27
N GLU A 20 -9.10 -4.53 -16.74
CA GLU A 20 -8.80 -3.09 -16.69
C GLU A 20 -7.56 -2.83 -15.80
N GLY A 21 -7.50 -3.47 -14.63
CA GLY A 21 -6.38 -3.37 -13.70
C GLY A 21 -5.06 -3.79 -14.34
N LYS A 22 -5.04 -4.98 -14.97
CA LYS A 22 -3.88 -5.49 -15.69
C LYS A 22 -3.42 -4.54 -16.80
N LYS A 23 -4.35 -3.99 -17.57
CA LYS A 23 -4.03 -3.04 -18.65
C LYS A 23 -3.36 -1.78 -18.12
N LYS A 24 -3.82 -1.24 -16.98
CA LYS A 24 -3.22 -0.07 -16.33
C LYS A 24 -1.85 -0.37 -15.73
N ALA A 25 -1.72 -1.54 -15.08
CA ALA A 25 -0.47 -1.99 -14.49
C ALA A 25 0.66 -2.06 -15.53
N LYS A 26 0.37 -2.43 -16.78
CA LYS A 26 1.39 -2.58 -17.85
C LYS A 26 2.42 -1.45 -17.93
N LYS A 27 2.01 -0.19 -17.75
CA LYS A 27 2.92 0.96 -17.78
C LYS A 27 3.38 1.42 -16.40
N LYS A 28 2.48 1.43 -15.41
CA LYS A 28 2.72 2.00 -14.08
C LYS A 28 3.43 1.03 -13.13
N LEU A 29 3.09 -0.25 -13.25
CA LEU A 29 3.52 -1.36 -12.40
C LEU A 29 3.97 -2.57 -13.26
N PRO A 30 5.08 -2.44 -14.01
CA PRO A 30 5.56 -3.51 -14.88
C PRO A 30 5.89 -4.82 -14.16
N ALA A 31 6.32 -4.83 -12.89
CA ALA A 31 6.51 -6.04 -12.09
C ALA A 31 5.18 -6.75 -11.82
N TRP A 32 4.14 -6.02 -11.39
CA TRP A 32 2.78 -6.57 -11.22
C TRP A 32 2.18 -7.06 -12.54
N PHE A 33 2.47 -6.40 -13.66
CA PHE A 33 1.95 -6.82 -14.96
C PHE A 33 2.57 -8.12 -15.46
N LYS A 34 3.88 -8.31 -15.22
CA LYS A 34 4.64 -9.47 -15.69
C LYS A 34 4.48 -10.69 -14.79
N THR A 35 4.18 -10.48 -13.51
CA THR A 35 4.07 -11.56 -12.52
C THR A 35 2.74 -12.31 -12.67
N PRO A 36 2.76 -13.63 -12.91
CA PRO A 36 1.54 -14.45 -12.90
C PRO A 36 0.88 -14.44 -11.51
N GLY A 37 -0.43 -14.64 -11.46
CA GLY A 37 -1.17 -14.75 -10.19
C GLY A 37 -1.51 -13.42 -9.51
N ILE A 38 -1.06 -12.28 -10.04
CA ILE A 38 -1.40 -10.97 -9.48
C ILE A 38 -2.90 -10.69 -9.61
N TYR A 39 -3.50 -10.31 -8.47
CA TYR A 39 -4.88 -9.86 -8.35
C TYR A 39 -4.92 -8.32 -8.26
N TYR A 40 -5.70 -7.67 -9.12
CA TYR A 40 -5.78 -6.22 -9.15
C TYR A 40 -6.95 -5.71 -8.30
N PRO A 41 -6.75 -4.64 -7.51
CA PRO A 41 -7.76 -4.13 -6.61
C PRO A 41 -8.79 -3.29 -7.39
N LYS A 42 -9.77 -2.75 -6.66
CA LYS A 42 -10.67 -1.73 -7.18
C LYS A 42 -9.89 -0.59 -7.84
N LYS A 43 -10.45 -0.06 -8.92
CA LYS A 43 -9.86 0.98 -9.77
C LYS A 43 -9.23 2.14 -9.01
N VAL A 44 -9.89 2.60 -7.94
CA VAL A 44 -9.42 3.74 -7.13
C VAL A 44 -8.06 3.46 -6.48
N ASN A 45 -7.86 2.27 -5.93
CA ASN A 45 -6.61 1.89 -5.24
C ASN A 45 -5.45 1.82 -6.25
N LEU A 46 -5.70 1.28 -7.44
CA LEU A 46 -4.69 1.21 -8.50
C LEU A 46 -4.34 2.58 -9.11
N GLU A 47 -5.29 3.52 -9.11
CA GLU A 47 -5.04 4.89 -9.57
C GLU A 47 -4.25 5.70 -8.54
N GLN A 48 -4.52 5.48 -7.25
CA GLN A 48 -3.92 6.20 -6.14
C GLN A 48 -2.53 5.69 -5.75
N THR A 49 -2.20 4.42 -6.00
CA THR A 49 -0.88 3.87 -5.64
C THR A 49 0.27 4.59 -6.36
N SER A 50 1.47 4.54 -5.80
CA SER A 50 2.68 5.01 -6.46
C SER A 50 2.95 4.29 -7.79
N SER A 51 3.76 4.90 -8.65
CA SER A 51 4.41 4.16 -9.74
C SER A 51 5.60 3.36 -9.19
N GLU A 52 5.98 2.26 -9.85
CA GLU A 52 7.18 1.50 -9.45
C GLU A 52 8.42 2.39 -9.38
N LYS A 53 8.62 3.27 -10.37
CA LYS A 53 9.77 4.19 -10.41
C LYS A 53 9.82 5.13 -9.20
N THR A 54 8.66 5.66 -8.79
CA THR A 54 8.60 6.55 -7.62
C THR A 54 8.81 5.78 -6.32
N ALA A 55 8.29 4.56 -6.22
CA ALA A 55 8.47 3.72 -5.05
C ALA A 55 9.93 3.27 -4.89
N GLU A 56 10.60 2.94 -6.00
CA GLU A 56 12.05 2.66 -6.04
C GLU A 56 12.87 3.84 -5.53
N TYR A 57 12.55 5.05 -5.99
CA TYR A 57 13.20 6.26 -5.50
C TYR A 57 13.01 6.45 -3.99
N LYS A 58 11.79 6.24 -3.45
CA LYS A 58 11.55 6.32 -2.00
C LYS A 58 12.38 5.27 -1.24
N ALA A 59 12.47 4.05 -1.78
CA ALA A 59 13.24 2.97 -1.17
C ALA A 59 14.76 3.26 -1.11
N ASP A 60 15.29 4.06 -2.04
CA ASP A 60 16.70 4.48 -2.01
C ASP A 60 17.00 5.55 -0.95
N LEU A 61 15.97 6.19 -0.37
CA LEU A 61 16.13 7.20 0.69
C LEU A 61 16.15 6.60 2.09
N VAL A 62 15.71 5.34 2.24
CA VAL A 62 15.61 4.67 3.55
C VAL A 62 16.77 3.71 3.77
N SER A 63 17.05 3.39 5.03
CA SER A 63 18.09 2.46 5.45
C SER A 63 17.81 1.92 6.85
N GLY A 64 18.53 0.89 7.29
CA GLY A 64 18.31 0.26 8.59
C GLY A 64 17.66 -1.11 8.46
N ASN A 65 17.03 -1.57 9.55
CA ASN A 65 16.53 -2.92 9.72
C ASN A 65 15.01 -3.02 9.72
N GLN A 66 14.31 -2.01 10.25
CA GLN A 66 12.86 -2.02 10.43
C GLN A 66 12.20 -0.77 9.87
N LEU A 67 11.17 -0.95 9.04
CA LEU A 67 10.33 0.13 8.50
C LEU A 67 8.84 -0.19 8.68
N ALA A 68 8.04 0.79 9.10
CA ALA A 68 6.58 0.66 9.08
C ALA A 68 5.95 1.57 8.01
N ASP A 69 5.18 0.99 7.10
CA ASP A 69 4.31 1.68 6.14
C ASP A 69 2.89 1.72 6.72
N LEU A 70 2.53 2.87 7.30
CA LEU A 70 1.28 3.06 8.05
C LEU A 70 0.06 3.29 7.15
N THR A 71 0.28 3.43 5.85
CA THR A 71 -0.75 3.71 4.83
C THR A 71 -0.52 2.80 3.63
N GLY A 72 -0.37 1.51 3.90
CA GLY A 72 0.24 0.54 3.01
C GLY A 72 -0.43 0.41 1.64
N GLY A 73 -1.75 0.66 1.54
CA GLY A 73 -2.45 0.72 0.26
C GLY A 73 -2.24 -0.55 -0.57
N PHE A 74 -2.07 -0.39 -1.89
CA PHE A 74 -1.76 -1.51 -2.80
C PHE A 74 -0.31 -2.04 -2.68
N GLY A 75 0.47 -1.61 -1.68
CA GLY A 75 1.75 -2.19 -1.32
C GLY A 75 2.90 -1.93 -2.28
N VAL A 76 2.80 -0.96 -3.20
CA VAL A 76 3.87 -0.68 -4.19
C VAL A 76 5.10 -0.04 -3.52
N ASP A 77 4.88 0.86 -2.58
CA ASP A 77 5.94 1.47 -1.76
C ASP A 77 6.54 0.44 -0.81
N THR A 78 5.70 -0.26 -0.02
CA THR A 78 6.10 -1.43 0.80
C THR A 78 6.93 -2.45 0.03
N TYR A 79 6.52 -2.85 -1.18
CA TYR A 79 7.29 -3.77 -2.03
C TYR A 79 8.69 -3.21 -2.31
N SER A 80 8.79 -1.93 -2.64
CA SER A 80 10.10 -1.32 -2.90
C SER A 80 10.95 -1.22 -1.64
N PHE A 81 10.35 -0.88 -0.50
CA PHE A 81 11.03 -0.88 0.80
C PHE A 81 11.52 -2.27 1.21
N SER A 82 10.73 -3.32 1.00
CA SER A 82 11.06 -4.70 1.37
C SER A 82 12.33 -5.23 0.68
N ARG A 83 12.69 -4.66 -0.48
CA ARG A 83 13.94 -4.98 -1.20
C ARG A 83 15.19 -4.32 -0.60
N LYS A 84 15.02 -3.38 0.33
CA LYS A 84 16.10 -2.59 0.96
C LYS A 84 16.15 -2.78 2.48
N ILE A 85 14.98 -2.92 3.10
CA ILE A 85 14.81 -3.03 4.54
C ILE A 85 14.52 -4.50 4.89
N PRO A 86 15.31 -5.11 5.80
CA PRO A 86 15.14 -6.49 6.23
C PRO A 86 13.76 -6.84 6.76
N LEU A 87 13.10 -5.98 7.53
CA LEU A 87 11.76 -6.21 8.05
C LEU A 87 10.88 -4.99 7.81
N VAL A 88 9.79 -5.19 7.08
CA VAL A 88 8.81 -4.13 6.83
C VAL A 88 7.47 -4.52 7.44
N THR A 89 6.80 -3.60 8.11
CA THR A 89 5.40 -3.75 8.51
C THR A 89 4.53 -2.95 7.57
N HIS A 90 3.47 -3.55 7.03
CA HIS A 90 2.48 -2.91 6.18
C HIS A 90 1.13 -2.88 6.90
N CYS A 91 0.55 -1.69 7.08
CA CYS A 91 -0.77 -1.51 7.67
C CYS A 91 -1.78 -1.07 6.61
N GLU A 92 -2.89 -1.81 6.46
CA GLU A 92 -4.01 -1.47 5.59
C GLU A 92 -5.34 -1.73 6.29
N ILE A 93 -6.23 -0.74 6.26
CA ILE A 93 -7.52 -0.77 6.97
C ILE A 93 -8.62 -1.51 6.21
N ASP A 94 -8.55 -1.55 4.88
CA ASP A 94 -9.52 -2.21 4.02
C ASP A 94 -9.19 -3.72 3.92
N PRO A 95 -10.02 -4.62 4.48
CA PRO A 95 -9.69 -6.05 4.53
C PRO A 95 -9.55 -6.68 3.14
N GLU A 96 -10.36 -6.24 2.18
CA GLU A 96 -10.28 -6.73 0.80
C GLU A 96 -8.95 -6.35 0.15
N LEU A 97 -8.50 -5.09 0.30
CA LEU A 97 -7.20 -4.66 -0.20
C LEU A 97 -6.05 -5.35 0.52
N HIS A 98 -6.15 -5.53 1.84
CA HIS A 98 -5.17 -6.25 2.64
C HIS A 98 -4.98 -7.70 2.14
N GLU A 99 -6.08 -8.43 1.89
CA GLU A 99 -6.01 -9.79 1.34
C GLU A 99 -5.35 -9.81 -0.04
N ILE A 100 -5.73 -8.88 -0.92
CA ILE A 100 -5.17 -8.76 -2.27
C ILE A 100 -3.66 -8.51 -2.22
N VAL A 101 -3.21 -7.60 -1.35
CA VAL A 101 -1.80 -7.21 -1.25
C VAL A 101 -0.98 -8.33 -0.64
N SER A 102 -1.48 -8.98 0.41
CA SER A 102 -0.82 -10.14 1.03
C SER A 102 -0.64 -11.29 0.04
N HIS A 103 -1.67 -11.59 -0.76
CA HIS A 103 -1.59 -12.56 -1.86
C HIS A 103 -0.58 -12.15 -2.95
N ASN A 104 -0.61 -10.89 -3.37
CA ASN A 104 0.30 -10.39 -4.40
C ASN A 104 1.76 -10.38 -3.93
N ALA A 105 2.02 -10.08 -2.66
CA ALA A 105 3.35 -10.09 -2.08
C ALA A 105 4.00 -11.47 -2.19
N ALA A 106 3.26 -12.53 -1.87
CA ALA A 106 3.71 -13.90 -2.06
C ALA A 106 4.02 -14.20 -3.55
N SER A 107 3.17 -13.74 -4.47
CA SER A 107 3.40 -13.89 -5.92
C SER A 107 4.62 -13.12 -6.41
N LEU A 108 4.96 -12.00 -5.77
CA LEU A 108 6.12 -11.15 -6.06
C LEU A 108 7.40 -11.61 -5.36
N GLY A 109 7.34 -12.70 -4.58
CA GLY A 109 8.49 -13.25 -3.86
C GLY A 109 8.92 -12.42 -2.64
N ILE A 110 7.97 -11.71 -2.02
CA ILE A 110 8.22 -10.96 -0.79
C ILE A 110 7.85 -11.82 0.41
N ASP A 111 8.83 -12.09 1.27
CA ASP A 111 8.71 -12.94 2.46
C ASP A 111 9.05 -12.22 3.77
N ASN A 112 9.49 -10.97 3.68
CA ASN A 112 10.01 -10.18 4.79
C ASN A 112 9.11 -8.99 5.17
N VAL A 113 7.83 -9.07 4.79
CA VAL A 113 6.81 -8.08 5.15
C VAL A 113 5.78 -8.70 6.08
N ASP A 114 5.54 -8.03 7.21
CA ASP A 114 4.44 -8.32 8.13
C ASP A 114 3.21 -7.49 7.73
N PHE A 115 2.22 -8.14 7.12
CA PHE A 115 0.98 -7.51 6.67
C PHE A 115 -0.05 -7.47 7.79
N ARG A 116 -0.58 -6.29 8.09
CA ARG A 116 -1.52 -6.03 9.17
C ARG A 116 -2.81 -5.39 8.63
N CYS A 117 -3.93 -6.05 8.88
CA CYS A 117 -5.26 -5.54 8.55
C CYS A 117 -5.79 -4.61 9.65
N GLU A 118 -5.12 -3.47 9.87
CA GLU A 118 -5.45 -2.52 10.93
C GLU A 118 -5.05 -1.09 10.57
N ASP A 119 -5.55 -0.13 11.35
CA ASP A 119 -5.15 1.28 11.22
C ASP A 119 -3.70 1.46 11.66
N GLY A 120 -2.87 2.08 10.80
CA GLY A 120 -1.44 2.22 11.07
C GLY A 120 -1.11 3.07 12.28
N ILE A 121 -1.94 4.06 12.63
CA ILE A 121 -1.74 4.85 13.85
C ILE A 121 -2.10 4.01 15.09
N GLU A 122 -3.19 3.25 15.04
CA GLU A 122 -3.56 2.35 16.14
C GLU A 122 -2.54 1.21 16.33
N PHE A 123 -2.04 0.62 15.25
CA PHE A 123 -0.90 -0.30 15.29
C PHE A 123 0.28 0.31 16.03
N LEU A 124 0.65 1.54 15.65
CA LEU A 124 1.80 2.23 16.20
C LEU A 124 1.64 2.54 17.70
N ARG A 125 0.42 2.83 18.16
CA ARG A 125 0.12 3.02 19.60
C ARG A 125 0.28 1.74 20.40
N ASN A 126 -0.14 0.61 19.83
CA ASN A 126 -0.27 -0.65 20.55
C ASN A 126 0.98 -1.53 20.47
N THR A 127 1.85 -1.29 19.48
CA THR A 127 3.10 -2.03 19.32
C THR A 127 4.17 -1.56 20.30
N SER A 128 4.97 -2.50 20.80
CA SER A 128 6.22 -2.21 21.52
C SER A 128 7.43 -2.06 20.58
N LEU A 129 7.24 -2.26 19.28
CA LEU A 129 8.30 -2.13 18.28
C LEU A 129 8.72 -0.66 18.12
N GLU A 130 9.98 -0.50 17.73
CA GLU A 130 10.59 0.75 17.27
C GLU A 130 11.12 0.53 15.86
N PHE A 131 11.10 1.59 15.05
CA PHE A 131 11.43 1.52 13.64
C PHE A 131 12.60 2.45 13.31
N ASP A 132 13.45 2.05 12.36
CA ASP A 132 14.42 2.98 11.79
C ASP A 132 13.67 4.04 10.95
N TRP A 133 12.61 3.61 10.27
CA TRP A 133 11.76 4.46 9.44
C TRP A 133 10.27 4.22 9.67
N ILE A 134 9.52 5.32 9.70
CA ILE A 134 8.08 5.29 9.46
C ILE A 134 7.78 5.98 8.14
N TYR A 135 7.01 5.33 7.28
CA TYR A 135 6.44 5.90 6.06
C TYR A 135 4.94 6.12 6.23
N ILE A 136 4.47 7.30 5.81
CA ILE A 136 3.05 7.66 5.86
C ILE A 136 2.68 8.55 4.67
N ASP A 137 1.83 8.07 3.77
CA ASP A 137 1.29 8.81 2.62
C ASP A 137 -0.19 9.14 2.88
N PRO A 138 -0.49 10.20 3.65
CA PRO A 138 -1.83 10.47 4.06
C PRO A 138 -2.69 10.93 2.87
N SER A 139 -3.91 10.43 2.79
CA SER A 139 -4.88 10.82 1.77
C SER A 139 -5.16 12.32 1.87
N ARG A 140 -4.86 13.05 0.79
CA ARG A 140 -5.13 14.50 0.65
C ARG A 140 -6.56 14.79 0.19
N ARG A 141 -7.52 13.92 0.53
CA ARG A 141 -8.93 14.09 0.17
C ARG A 141 -9.80 14.19 1.42
N ASP A 142 -10.63 15.21 1.48
CA ASP A 142 -11.64 15.34 2.54
C ASP A 142 -12.77 14.29 2.38
N LYS A 143 -13.71 14.24 3.34
CA LYS A 143 -14.88 13.35 3.30
C LYS A 143 -15.75 13.54 2.04
N SER A 144 -15.64 14.69 1.37
CA SER A 144 -16.35 15.06 0.15
C SER A 144 -15.51 14.86 -1.12
N LYS A 145 -14.34 14.21 -1.02
CA LYS A 145 -13.36 13.96 -2.09
C LYS A 145 -12.70 15.22 -2.67
N ASN A 146 -12.81 16.38 -2.03
CA ASN A 146 -12.10 17.59 -2.43
C ASN A 146 -10.63 17.48 -2.05
N LYS A 147 -9.76 18.11 -2.84
CA LYS A 147 -8.33 18.17 -2.57
C LYS A 147 -8.09 19.12 -1.39
N VAL A 148 -7.46 18.62 -0.33
CA VAL A 148 -7.00 19.44 0.79
C VAL A 148 -5.51 19.78 0.64
N PHE A 149 -5.11 20.93 1.19
CA PHE A 149 -3.75 21.46 1.01
C PHE A 149 -2.93 21.51 2.31
N GLN A 150 -3.58 21.52 3.48
CA GLN A 150 -2.87 21.50 4.78
C GLN A 150 -2.64 20.07 5.24
N LEU A 151 -1.50 19.82 5.90
CA LEU A 151 -1.16 18.49 6.44
C LEU A 151 -2.16 18.03 7.51
N SER A 152 -2.71 18.97 8.29
CA SER A 152 -3.76 18.73 9.29
C SER A 152 -5.08 18.24 8.69
N ASP A 153 -5.32 18.50 7.40
CA ASP A 153 -6.53 18.06 6.73
C ASP A 153 -6.37 16.68 6.07
N CYS A 154 -5.16 16.12 6.09
CA CYS A 154 -4.87 14.82 5.49
C CYS A 154 -5.31 13.67 6.42
N LYS A 155 -5.46 12.47 5.86
CA LYS A 155 -5.81 11.27 6.63
C LYS A 155 -4.78 10.17 6.47
N PRO A 156 -4.10 9.74 7.54
CA PRO A 156 -4.20 10.24 8.92
C PRO A 156 -3.66 11.68 9.08
N ASP A 157 -4.08 12.37 10.14
CA ASP A 157 -3.57 13.71 10.49
C ASP A 157 -2.15 13.56 11.06
N VAL A 158 -1.16 13.80 10.21
CA VAL A 158 0.25 13.67 10.57
C VAL A 158 0.65 14.66 11.66
N VAL A 159 0.05 15.85 11.69
CA VAL A 159 0.37 16.90 12.67
C VAL A 159 -0.13 16.47 14.06
N MET A 160 -1.34 15.93 14.13
CA MET A 160 -1.91 15.40 15.37
C MET A 160 -1.10 14.23 15.94
N HIS A 161 -0.51 13.40 15.08
CA HIS A 161 0.21 12.20 15.48
C HIS A 161 1.72 12.35 15.51
N LEU A 162 2.25 13.56 15.32
CA LEU A 162 3.69 13.79 15.17
C LEU A 162 4.49 13.31 16.39
N ASP A 163 4.04 13.58 17.61
CA ASP A 163 4.71 13.14 18.84
C ASP A 163 4.80 11.61 18.93
N LEU A 164 3.72 10.91 18.54
CA LEU A 164 3.69 9.45 18.51
C LEU A 164 4.68 8.92 17.46
N LEU A 165 4.65 9.48 16.24
CA LEU A 165 5.53 9.07 15.15
C LEU A 165 7.02 9.25 15.54
N LEU A 166 7.37 10.42 16.10
CA LEU A 166 8.74 10.72 16.55
C LEU A 166 9.16 9.87 17.74
N SER A 167 8.22 9.46 18.61
CA SER A 167 8.54 8.58 19.73
C SER A 167 8.86 7.14 19.31
N LYS A 168 8.53 6.75 18.07
CA LYS A 168 8.60 5.38 17.57
C LYS A 168 9.57 5.17 16.40
N ALA A 169 10.15 6.25 15.87
CA ALA A 169 11.00 6.17 14.68
C ALA A 169 12.26 7.02 14.77
N GLY A 170 13.36 6.50 14.21
CA GLY A 170 14.58 7.29 13.98
C GLY A 170 14.39 8.35 12.89
N ALA A 171 13.59 8.05 11.87
CA ALA A 171 13.24 8.97 10.78
C ALA A 171 11.79 8.75 10.28
N ILE A 172 11.18 9.79 9.74
CA ILE A 172 9.82 9.76 9.20
C ILE A 172 9.85 10.28 7.76
N MET A 173 9.21 9.55 6.85
CA MET A 173 8.96 9.98 5.47
C MET A 173 7.45 10.17 5.25
N ILE A 174 7.09 11.34 4.70
CA ILE A 174 5.71 11.76 4.41
C ILE A 174 5.58 12.08 2.91
#